data_AF-L8HK08-F1
#
_entry.id   AF-L8HK08-F1
#
_cell.length_a   1.000
_cell.length_b   1.000
_cell.length_c   1.000
_cell.angle_alpha   90.00
_cell.angle_beta   90.00
_cell.angle_gamma   90.00
#
_symmetry.space_group_name_H-M   'P 1'
#
loop_
_entity.id
_entity.type
_entity.pdbx_description
1 polymer ?
#
loop_
_entity_poly.entity_id
_entity_poly.type
_entity_poly.pdbx_seq_one_letter_code
_entity_poly.pdbx_strand_id
1 'polypeptide(L)'
;MSRKSDKVIIERESWETPGSPDYLAAKLTIVNAQVALRPGRKKGQLGDAPDPYVEIEYAGRIWETALVRATQQPKWNETFEVPIPPERRNQLGEIGIRVWDRNNSKKKGTKGQIFLGEVRLSLGDFGGVNFEYVEPRRYRLRARSPTSKDDSVDGNITFKIGMVLPKKRAFQDLHPTGPNGERSTQSLIAESESIADDSYESVMRSLALAENTRQIGADTLESLGKQGDQLRRIQEEMDDIEELQDRADRSMRTITSVGGALANKFAPKKSRRDHVTKGDKMRDKQKPGRDTALEEAEEEEEERIRQHKRSGQHFRGKHNDRGDRSSNLYKEDFSHLGQDSQQKIKETDKGLDRISDLLDDMKLIALDMGDEINDHNRRLEILNRDIDTANVRMKQTNRKIKDRL
;
A
#
# COMPACT_ATOMS: atom_id res chain seq x y z
N MET A 1 60.88 22.79 -15.42
CA MET A 1 59.55 23.12 -14.84
C MET A 1 58.64 21.92 -15.03
N SER A 2 58.50 21.07 -14.01
CA SER A 2 57.60 19.92 -14.02
C SER A 2 56.42 20.25 -13.10
N ARG A 3 55.22 20.43 -13.69
CA ARG A 3 53.99 20.65 -12.93
C ARG A 3 53.56 19.31 -12.34
N LYS A 4 53.75 19.14 -11.03
CA LYS A 4 53.08 18.10 -10.25
C LYS A 4 51.57 18.37 -10.33
N SER A 5 50.83 17.36 -10.74
CA SER A 5 49.37 17.32 -10.70
C SER A 5 48.94 17.12 -9.24
N ASP A 6 48.38 18.17 -8.65
CA ASP A 6 47.74 18.09 -7.34
C ASP A 6 46.51 17.19 -7.44
N LYS A 7 46.58 16.01 -6.83
CA LYS A 7 45.39 15.22 -6.52
C LYS A 7 44.62 16.00 -5.46
N VAL A 8 43.50 16.60 -5.85
CA VAL A 8 42.49 17.11 -4.92
C VAL A 8 41.99 15.92 -4.11
N ILE A 9 42.46 15.81 -2.86
CA ILE A 9 41.88 14.93 -1.86
C ILE A 9 40.61 15.64 -1.42
N ILE A 10 39.46 15.19 -1.91
CA ILE A 10 38.17 15.60 -1.37
C ILE A 10 38.08 14.91 -0.01
N GLU A 11 38.32 15.66 1.07
CA GLU A 11 38.05 15.17 2.42
C GLU A 11 36.56 14.82 2.51
N ARG A 12 36.25 13.55 2.79
CA ARG A 12 34.88 13.13 3.09
C ARG A 12 34.47 13.75 4.41
N GLU A 13 33.30 14.39 4.43
CA GLU A 13 32.78 15.03 5.63
C GLU A 13 32.49 13.98 6.73
N SER A 14 32.55 14.38 8.01
CA SER A 14 32.44 13.46 9.14
C SER A 14 31.18 12.60 9.07
N TRP A 15 30.03 13.18 8.74
CA TRP A 15 28.73 12.50 8.61
C TRP A 15 28.63 11.52 7.43
N GLU A 16 29.58 11.53 6.49
CA GLU A 16 29.66 10.56 5.39
C GLU A 16 30.42 9.29 5.77
N THR A 17 31.15 9.33 6.89
CA THR A 17 32.06 8.26 7.29
C THR A 17 31.38 7.31 8.28
N PRO A 18 31.15 6.03 7.91
CA PRO A 18 30.54 5.06 8.81
C PRO A 18 31.28 4.98 10.15
N GLY A 19 30.54 5.08 11.24
CA GLY A 19 31.09 5.03 12.61
C GLY A 19 31.56 6.36 13.19
N SER A 20 31.42 7.47 12.46
CA SER A 20 31.61 8.80 13.06
C SER A 20 30.44 9.14 14.02
N PRO A 21 30.64 10.04 15.00
CA PRO A 21 29.59 10.45 15.94
C PRO A 21 28.37 11.06 15.23
N ASP A 22 28.62 11.73 14.10
CA ASP A 22 27.59 12.37 13.28
C ASP A 22 27.06 11.44 12.18
N TYR A 23 27.44 10.15 12.15
CA TYR A 23 27.00 9.24 11.10
C TYR A 23 25.55 8.81 11.32
N LEU A 24 24.66 9.23 10.42
CA LEU A 24 23.29 8.72 10.32
C LEU A 24 23.09 8.23 8.89
N ALA A 25 22.58 7.02 8.73
CA ALA A 25 22.35 6.44 7.41
C ALA A 25 21.07 5.60 7.39
N ALA A 26 20.45 5.50 6.22
CA ALA A 26 19.49 4.45 5.92
C ALA A 26 20.25 3.24 5.37
N LYS A 27 20.02 2.05 5.92
CA LYS A 27 20.53 0.79 5.39
C LYS A 27 19.43 0.10 4.60
N LEU A 28 19.80 -0.37 3.41
CA LEU A 28 18.89 -0.94 2.43
C LEU A 28 19.48 -2.23 1.89
N THR A 29 18.75 -3.34 1.96
CA THR A 29 19.12 -4.59 1.28
C THR A 29 18.16 -4.86 0.14
N ILE A 30 18.67 -4.85 -1.09
CA ILE A 30 17.95 -5.25 -2.30
C ILE A 30 18.06 -6.77 -2.45
N VAL A 31 16.94 -7.48 -2.30
CA VAL A 31 16.92 -8.95 -2.28
C VAL A 31 16.75 -9.49 -3.70
N ASN A 32 15.58 -9.27 -4.30
CA ASN A 32 15.21 -9.80 -5.60
C ASN A 32 14.12 -8.97 -6.26
N ALA A 33 13.81 -9.27 -7.52
CA ALA A 33 12.65 -8.71 -8.21
C ALA A 33 12.02 -9.74 -9.15
N GLN A 34 10.79 -9.45 -9.58
CA GLN A 34 10.17 -9.99 -10.78
C GLN A 34 9.95 -8.80 -11.72
N VAL A 35 10.52 -8.85 -12.93
CA VAL A 35 10.46 -7.75 -13.91
C VAL A 35 9.85 -8.18 -15.24
N ALA A 36 9.42 -7.22 -16.05
CA ALA A 36 8.91 -7.44 -17.40
C ALA A 36 9.97 -8.06 -18.34
N LEU A 37 9.52 -8.81 -19.36
CA LEU A 37 10.36 -9.13 -20.51
C LEU A 37 10.61 -7.87 -21.35
N ARG A 38 11.69 -7.88 -22.14
CA ARG A 38 11.90 -6.85 -23.14
C ARG A 38 10.72 -6.84 -24.13
N PRO A 39 10.35 -5.67 -24.67
CA PRO A 39 9.39 -5.63 -25.77
C PRO A 39 9.98 -6.34 -27.00
N GLY A 40 9.19 -7.23 -27.61
CA GLY A 40 9.56 -7.94 -28.84
C GLY A 40 9.56 -7.03 -30.06
N ARG A 41 10.08 -7.52 -31.19
CA ARG A 41 10.24 -6.74 -32.44
C ARG A 41 8.91 -6.33 -33.08
N LYS A 42 7.84 -7.03 -32.78
CA LYS A 42 6.47 -6.72 -33.22
C LYS A 42 5.62 -6.36 -32.00
N LYS A 43 4.66 -5.46 -32.20
CA LYS A 43 3.70 -5.06 -31.16
C LYS A 43 3.00 -6.32 -30.60
N GLY A 44 3.10 -6.54 -29.29
CA GLY A 44 2.50 -7.68 -28.59
C GLY A 44 3.35 -8.97 -28.56
N GLN A 45 4.56 -8.97 -29.14
CA GLN A 45 5.48 -10.10 -29.01
C GLN A 45 6.33 -9.96 -27.74
N LEU A 46 6.49 -11.05 -26.99
CA LEU A 46 7.41 -11.09 -25.85
C LEU A 46 8.85 -11.17 -26.38
N GLY A 47 9.74 -10.32 -25.84
CA GLY A 47 11.15 -10.27 -26.19
C GLY A 47 12.03 -11.10 -25.26
N ASP A 48 13.34 -10.89 -25.37
CA ASP A 48 14.34 -11.59 -24.56
C ASP A 48 14.29 -11.16 -23.08
N ALA A 49 14.86 -12.00 -22.21
CA ALA A 49 15.03 -11.66 -20.81
C ALA A 49 15.92 -10.42 -20.62
N PRO A 50 15.58 -9.53 -19.66
CA PRO A 50 16.36 -8.31 -19.42
C PRO A 50 17.67 -8.61 -18.68
N ASP A 51 18.55 -7.61 -18.64
CA ASP A 51 19.75 -7.55 -17.80
C ASP A 51 19.51 -6.52 -16.68
N PRO A 52 18.74 -6.86 -15.63
CA PRO A 52 18.32 -5.89 -14.63
C PRO A 52 19.44 -5.47 -13.65
N TYR A 53 19.41 -4.20 -13.27
CA TYR A 53 20.10 -3.62 -12.12
C TYR A 53 19.19 -2.60 -11.43
N VAL A 54 19.50 -2.25 -10.19
CA VAL A 54 18.73 -1.30 -9.39
C VAL A 54 19.58 -0.06 -9.11
N GLU A 55 18.96 1.10 -9.23
CA GLU A 55 19.48 2.41 -8.91
C GLU A 55 18.73 2.95 -7.69
N ILE A 56 19.47 3.29 -6.65
CA ILE A 56 18.96 3.90 -5.41
C ILE A 56 19.34 5.37 -5.47
N GLU A 57 18.36 6.27 -5.48
CA GLU A 57 18.57 7.71 -5.47
C GLU A 57 18.11 8.30 -4.13
N TYR A 58 18.99 9.05 -3.47
CA TYR A 58 18.64 9.81 -2.28
C TYR A 58 19.47 11.09 -2.18
N ALA A 59 18.81 12.22 -1.91
CA ALA A 59 19.44 13.53 -1.76
C ALA A 59 20.41 13.89 -2.91
N GLY A 60 20.08 13.52 -4.15
CA GLY A 60 20.91 13.77 -5.34
C GLY A 60 22.11 12.84 -5.51
N ARG A 61 22.25 11.82 -4.65
CA ARG A 61 23.28 10.77 -4.74
C ARG A 61 22.66 9.47 -5.24
N ILE A 62 23.45 8.70 -5.96
CA ILE A 62 23.02 7.46 -6.61
C ILE A 62 23.92 6.29 -6.20
N TRP A 63 23.31 5.16 -5.89
CA TRP A 63 23.97 3.86 -5.70
C TRP A 63 23.39 2.85 -6.69
N GLU A 64 24.22 1.93 -7.20
CA GLU A 64 23.78 0.91 -8.15
C GLU A 64 24.10 -0.49 -7.61
N THR A 65 23.20 -1.46 -7.85
CA THR A 65 23.50 -2.88 -7.67
C THR A 65 24.37 -3.42 -8.80
N ALA A 66 24.90 -4.63 -8.61
CA ALA A 66 25.44 -5.38 -9.73
C ALA A 66 24.36 -5.67 -10.81
N LEU A 67 24.85 -5.85 -12.02
CA LEU A 67 24.04 -6.26 -13.16
C LEU A 67 23.81 -7.77 -13.13
N VAL A 68 22.56 -8.21 -13.10
CA VAL A 68 22.21 -9.62 -13.29
C VAL A 68 21.79 -9.83 -14.73
N ARG A 69 22.33 -10.84 -15.41
CA ARG A 69 22.12 -11.03 -16.85
C ARG A 69 20.97 -11.96 -17.19
N ALA A 70 20.27 -11.65 -18.27
CA ALA A 70 19.29 -12.48 -18.96
C ALA A 70 18.28 -13.17 -18.02
N THR A 71 17.62 -12.40 -17.15
CA THR A 71 16.62 -12.93 -16.21
C THR A 71 15.51 -11.95 -15.90
N GLN A 72 14.27 -12.46 -15.76
CA GLN A 72 13.15 -11.70 -15.19
C GLN A 72 13.08 -11.79 -13.66
N GLN A 73 13.86 -12.69 -13.06
CA GLN A 73 13.87 -12.94 -11.62
C GLN A 73 15.27 -12.71 -11.03
N PRO A 74 15.81 -11.48 -11.13
CA PRO A 74 17.11 -11.20 -10.56
C PRO A 74 17.13 -11.36 -9.05
N LYS A 75 18.26 -11.84 -8.54
CA LYS A 75 18.58 -11.91 -7.11
C LYS A 75 19.91 -11.20 -6.91
N TRP A 76 19.90 -10.14 -6.11
CA TRP A 76 21.10 -9.34 -5.81
C TRP A 76 21.62 -9.66 -4.41
N ASN A 77 20.74 -9.62 -3.41
CA ASN A 77 21.11 -9.70 -1.99
C ASN A 77 22.22 -8.71 -1.61
N GLU A 78 22.17 -7.51 -2.21
CA GLU A 78 23.16 -6.46 -2.01
C GLU A 78 22.67 -5.46 -0.97
N THR A 79 23.58 -4.98 -0.12
CA THR A 79 23.26 -4.05 0.96
C THR A 79 24.02 -2.74 0.78
N PHE A 80 23.31 -1.64 0.96
CA PHE A 80 23.80 -0.28 0.82
C PHE A 80 23.55 0.47 2.12
N GLU A 81 24.51 1.31 2.51
CA GLU A 81 24.32 2.34 3.53
C GLU A 81 24.29 3.68 2.82
N VAL A 82 23.14 4.35 2.93
CA VAL A 82 22.80 5.63 2.30
C VAL A 82 22.91 6.69 3.38
N PRO A 83 24.01 7.47 3.44
CA PRO A 83 24.20 8.49 4.45
C PRO A 83 23.13 9.58 4.34
N ILE A 84 22.65 10.05 5.48
CA ILE A 84 21.63 11.09 5.60
C ILE A 84 22.33 12.41 5.91
N PRO A 85 22.29 13.39 4.98
CA PRO A 85 22.89 14.68 5.20
C PRO A 85 22.29 15.40 6.43
N PRO A 86 23.10 16.11 7.23
CA PRO A 86 22.62 16.85 8.40
C PRO A 86 21.40 17.75 8.13
N GLU A 87 21.40 18.44 6.99
CA GLU A 87 20.32 19.32 6.54
C GLU A 87 19.00 18.60 6.23
N ARG A 88 19.02 17.27 6.04
CA ARG A 88 17.84 16.44 5.79
C ARG A 88 17.31 15.74 7.04
N ARG A 89 17.99 15.80 8.20
CA ARG A 89 17.60 15.01 9.39
C ARG A 89 16.22 15.33 9.93
N ASN A 90 15.80 16.59 9.84
CA ASN A 90 14.47 17.03 10.29
C ASN A 90 13.38 16.77 9.23
N GLN A 91 13.76 16.51 7.98
CA GLN A 91 12.86 16.22 6.88
C GLN A 91 13.53 15.24 5.92
N LEU A 92 13.45 13.95 6.27
CA LEU A 92 14.21 12.90 5.59
C LEU A 92 13.86 12.78 4.10
N GLY A 93 12.65 13.16 3.69
CA GLY A 93 12.24 13.19 2.28
C GLY A 93 12.10 11.79 1.65
N GLU A 94 12.10 11.74 0.32
CA GLU A 94 11.90 10.49 -0.43
C GLU A 94 13.22 9.82 -0.83
N ILE A 95 13.25 8.49 -0.73
CA ILE A 95 14.24 7.63 -1.37
C ILE A 95 13.62 6.97 -2.61
N GLY A 96 14.30 7.08 -3.74
CA GLY A 96 13.90 6.48 -5.01
C GLY A 96 14.64 5.17 -5.27
N ILE A 97 13.91 4.12 -5.64
CA ILE A 97 14.46 2.81 -6.00
C ILE A 97 13.96 2.48 -7.39
N ARG A 98 14.84 2.53 -8.38
CA ARG A 98 14.52 2.34 -9.80
C ARG A 98 15.16 1.08 -10.33
N VAL A 99 14.41 0.33 -11.13
CA VAL A 99 14.88 -0.88 -11.79
C VAL A 99 15.06 -0.61 -13.26
N TRP A 100 16.23 -0.96 -13.79
CA TRP A 100 16.63 -0.69 -15.16
C TRP A 100 17.17 -1.96 -15.82
N ASP A 101 16.93 -2.10 -17.12
CA ASP A 101 17.57 -3.10 -17.97
C ASP A 101 18.77 -2.48 -18.71
N ARG A 102 19.98 -2.94 -18.42
CA ARG A 102 21.20 -2.47 -19.08
C ARG A 102 21.37 -3.17 -20.42
N ASN A 103 20.72 -2.64 -21.45
CA ASN A 103 20.86 -3.16 -22.80
C ASN A 103 22.16 -2.67 -23.46
N ASN A 104 23.11 -3.60 -23.69
CA ASN A 104 24.38 -3.33 -24.40
C ASN A 104 24.33 -3.64 -25.91
N SER A 105 23.14 -3.82 -26.49
CA SER A 105 23.01 -4.15 -27.92
C SER A 105 23.56 -3.02 -28.81
N LYS A 106 24.69 -3.29 -29.47
CA LYS A 106 25.35 -2.39 -30.44
C LYS A 106 24.57 -2.17 -31.76
N LYS A 107 23.28 -2.53 -31.84
CA LYS A 107 22.50 -2.43 -33.08
C LYS A 107 21.59 -1.20 -33.06
N LYS A 108 22.02 -0.20 -33.85
CA LYS A 108 21.28 1.00 -34.31
C LYS A 108 20.48 1.76 -33.25
N GLY A 109 21.12 2.78 -32.66
CA GLY A 109 20.43 3.98 -32.20
C GLY A 109 19.94 4.00 -30.75
N THR A 110 19.61 2.87 -30.13
CA THR A 110 19.23 2.81 -28.71
C THR A 110 20.37 2.28 -27.86
N LYS A 111 21.34 3.13 -27.55
CA LYS A 111 22.05 3.04 -26.26
C LYS A 111 21.04 3.46 -25.19
N GLY A 112 20.13 2.57 -24.83
CA GLY A 112 18.96 2.91 -24.01
C GLY A 112 18.80 1.89 -22.91
N GLN A 113 19.01 2.33 -21.67
CA GLN A 113 18.53 1.60 -20.51
C GLN A 113 17.00 1.56 -20.61
N ILE A 114 16.38 0.38 -20.50
CA ILE A 114 14.91 0.27 -20.48
C ILE A 114 14.47 0.40 -19.04
N PHE A 115 13.54 1.30 -18.77
CA PHE A 115 12.98 1.47 -17.44
C PHE A 115 12.00 0.33 -17.14
N LEU A 116 12.26 -0.40 -16.05
CA LEU A 116 11.46 -1.55 -15.64
C LEU A 116 10.53 -1.24 -14.46
N GLY A 117 10.68 -0.06 -13.84
CA GLY A 117 9.79 0.42 -12.80
C GLY A 117 10.52 1.11 -11.65
N GLU A 118 9.77 1.85 -10.83
CA GLU A 118 10.29 2.44 -9.60
C GLU A 118 9.37 2.22 -8.40
N VAL A 119 9.97 2.37 -7.22
CA VAL A 119 9.33 2.51 -5.92
C VAL A 119 9.91 3.77 -5.29
N ARG A 120 9.04 4.66 -4.80
CA ARG A 120 9.44 5.82 -3.99
C ARG A 120 8.87 5.64 -2.60
N LEU A 121 9.70 5.86 -1.59
CA LEU A 121 9.31 5.75 -0.18
C LEU A 121 9.73 7.01 0.57
N SER A 122 8.90 7.44 1.51
CA SER A 122 9.31 8.44 2.49
C SER A 122 10.24 7.77 3.49
N LEU A 123 11.49 8.28 3.62
CA LEU A 123 12.41 7.80 4.67
C LEU A 123 11.90 8.16 6.08
N GLY A 124 11.01 9.14 6.19
CA GLY A 124 10.29 9.44 7.43
C GLY A 124 9.58 8.22 8.00
N ASP A 125 9.09 7.35 7.12
CA ASP A 125 8.32 6.16 7.49
C ASP A 125 9.17 5.09 8.20
N PHE A 126 10.49 5.19 8.07
CA PHE A 126 11.47 4.30 8.67
C PHE A 126 12.29 4.99 9.76
N GLY A 127 11.99 6.26 10.07
CA GLY A 127 12.68 7.03 11.10
C GLY A 127 12.60 6.33 12.46
N GLY A 128 13.75 5.96 13.03
CA GLY A 128 13.83 5.26 14.32
C GLY A 128 13.65 3.74 14.26
N VAL A 129 13.37 3.15 13.09
CA VAL A 129 13.32 1.70 12.93
C VAL A 129 14.74 1.19 12.67
N ASN A 130 15.32 0.45 13.61
CA ASN A 130 16.63 -0.16 13.41
C ASN A 130 16.54 -1.21 12.29
N PHE A 131 17.41 -1.10 11.30
CA PHE A 131 17.52 -2.04 10.18
C PHE A 131 17.59 -3.52 10.58
N GLU A 132 18.18 -3.83 11.73
CA GLU A 132 18.32 -5.21 12.21
C GLU A 132 16.97 -5.87 12.55
N TYR A 133 15.93 -5.08 12.83
CA TYR A 133 14.59 -5.57 13.13
C TYR A 133 13.63 -5.50 11.93
N VAL A 134 14.12 -5.09 10.76
CA VAL A 134 13.30 -4.96 9.55
C VAL A 134 13.35 -6.24 8.73
N GLU A 135 12.17 -6.77 8.40
CA GLU A 135 12.00 -7.85 7.44
C GLU A 135 11.87 -7.34 5.99
N PRO A 136 12.37 -8.09 4.98
CA PRO A 136 12.15 -7.77 3.57
C PRO A 136 10.67 -7.71 3.19
N ARG A 137 10.28 -6.63 2.52
CA ARG A 137 8.92 -6.43 2.01
C ARG A 137 8.93 -6.38 0.49
N ARG A 138 7.83 -6.84 -0.11
CA ARG A 138 7.60 -6.82 -1.55
C ARG A 138 6.83 -5.57 -1.94
N TYR A 139 7.36 -4.81 -2.89
CA TYR A 139 6.82 -3.57 -3.39
C TYR A 139 6.48 -3.71 -4.88
N ARG A 140 5.30 -3.21 -5.28
CA ARG A 140 4.89 -3.20 -6.68
C ARG A 140 5.65 -2.12 -7.45
N LEU A 141 6.20 -2.48 -8.60
CA LEU A 141 6.89 -1.55 -9.49
C LEU A 141 5.87 -0.62 -10.19
N ARG A 142 6.19 0.67 -10.27
CA ARG A 142 5.35 1.68 -10.93
C ARG A 142 6.09 2.36 -12.08
N ALA A 143 5.34 2.79 -13.11
CA ALA A 143 5.87 3.62 -14.19
C ALA A 143 6.23 5.02 -13.69
N ARG A 144 7.16 5.70 -14.37
CA ARG A 144 7.56 7.08 -14.03
C ARG A 144 6.40 8.06 -14.18
N SER A 145 5.52 7.76 -15.11
CA SER A 145 4.28 8.49 -15.37
C SER A 145 3.23 7.53 -15.93
N PRO A 146 1.93 7.72 -15.61
CA PRO A 146 0.84 6.97 -16.24
C PRO A 146 0.83 7.05 -17.77
N THR A 147 1.44 8.09 -18.35
CA THR A 147 1.47 8.35 -19.78
C THR A 147 2.75 7.86 -20.48
N SER A 148 3.71 7.29 -19.75
CA SER A 148 4.98 6.84 -20.34
C SER A 148 4.74 5.58 -21.16
N LYS A 149 4.72 5.72 -22.49
CA LYS A 149 4.49 4.60 -23.43
C LYS A 149 5.70 3.68 -23.60
N ASP A 150 6.88 4.15 -23.20
CA ASP A 150 8.15 3.43 -23.35
C ASP A 150 8.56 2.67 -22.07
N ASP A 151 7.83 2.86 -20.97
CA ASP A 151 8.12 2.17 -19.70
C ASP A 151 7.60 0.74 -19.76
N SER A 152 8.49 -0.23 -19.56
CA SER A 152 8.15 -1.65 -19.54
C SER A 152 7.98 -2.12 -18.10
N VAL A 153 6.93 -1.64 -17.43
CA VAL A 153 6.70 -1.93 -16.01
C VAL A 153 5.74 -3.10 -15.84
N ASP A 154 6.29 -4.20 -15.33
CA ASP A 154 5.51 -5.33 -14.83
C ASP A 154 6.29 -6.01 -13.69
N GLY A 155 5.57 -6.40 -12.65
CA GLY A 155 6.10 -7.12 -11.50
C GLY A 155 6.40 -6.28 -10.25
N ASN A 156 7.38 -6.73 -9.47
CA ASN A 156 7.63 -6.29 -8.10
C ASN A 156 9.11 -6.38 -7.74
N ILE A 157 9.51 -5.65 -6.71
CA ILE A 157 10.84 -5.70 -6.11
C ILE A 157 10.72 -5.98 -4.62
N THR A 158 11.61 -6.82 -4.08
CA THR A 158 11.67 -7.13 -2.65
C THR A 158 12.93 -6.53 -2.05
N PHE A 159 12.76 -5.71 -1.02
CA PHE A 159 13.87 -5.13 -0.27
C PHE A 159 13.48 -4.87 1.19
N LYS A 160 14.48 -4.72 2.05
CA LYS A 160 14.29 -4.17 3.41
C LYS A 160 15.06 -2.88 3.58
N ILE A 161 14.46 -1.93 4.28
CA ILE A 161 15.06 -0.64 4.59
C ILE A 161 14.82 -0.27 6.04
N GLY A 162 15.84 0.27 6.70
CA GLY A 162 15.76 0.77 8.07
C GLY A 162 16.94 1.67 8.36
N MET A 163 16.97 2.29 9.54
CA MET A 163 18.04 3.20 9.93
C MET A 163 19.23 2.40 10.47
N VAL A 164 20.44 2.83 10.10
CA VAL A 164 21.66 2.54 10.86
C VAL A 164 21.60 3.41 12.10
N LEU A 165 20.92 2.89 13.12
CA LEU A 165 21.04 3.48 14.44
C LEU A 165 22.38 3.02 15.01
N PRO A 166 23.13 3.91 15.69
CA PRO A 166 24.27 3.45 16.47
C PRO A 166 23.79 2.29 17.34
N LYS A 167 24.57 1.20 17.39
CA LYS A 167 24.34 0.17 18.40
C LYS A 167 24.27 0.95 19.70
N LYS A 168 23.10 0.96 20.36
CA LYS A 168 23.02 1.42 21.74
C LYS A 168 24.21 0.77 22.41
N ARG A 169 25.15 1.56 22.95
CA ARG A 169 26.26 0.99 23.71
C ARG A 169 25.59 -0.03 24.62
N ALA A 170 26.05 -1.28 24.57
CA ALA A 170 25.47 -2.26 25.49
C ALA A 170 25.50 -1.61 26.87
N PHE A 171 24.50 -1.85 27.70
CA PHE A 171 24.48 -1.30 29.06
C PHE A 171 25.82 -1.54 29.81
N GLN A 172 26.60 -2.52 29.33
CA GLN A 172 27.93 -2.94 29.74
C GLN A 172 29.13 -2.18 29.11
N ASP A 173 28.98 -1.46 27.99
CA ASP A 173 30.05 -0.76 27.25
C ASP A 173 30.16 0.74 27.60
N LEU A 174 29.23 1.27 28.40
CA LEU A 174 29.27 2.65 28.94
C LEU A 174 30.20 2.80 30.16
N HIS A 175 30.95 1.75 30.51
CA HIS A 175 31.77 1.69 31.71
C HIS A 175 33.25 2.03 31.44
N PRO A 176 33.76 3.22 31.80
CA PRO A 176 35.04 3.26 32.46
C PRO A 176 34.78 2.85 33.91
N THR A 177 34.88 1.55 34.21
CA THR A 177 35.05 1.16 35.61
C THR A 177 36.31 1.87 36.09
N GLY A 178 36.16 2.81 37.03
CA GLY A 178 37.32 3.25 37.81
C GLY A 178 38.01 2.03 38.43
N PRO A 179 39.24 2.14 38.94
CA PRO A 179 40.00 1.01 39.47
C PRO A 179 39.27 0.17 40.54
N ASN A 180 38.16 0.67 41.12
CA ASN A 180 37.30 -0.01 42.09
C ASN A 180 35.87 -0.34 41.60
N GLY A 181 35.51 -0.07 40.34
CA GLY A 181 34.19 -0.42 39.77
C GLY A 181 33.00 0.47 40.16
N GLU A 182 33.20 1.53 40.95
CA GLU A 182 32.13 2.44 41.38
C GLU A 182 31.83 3.51 40.32
N ARG A 183 30.54 3.68 39.96
CA ARG A 183 30.04 4.73 39.05
C ARG A 183 29.92 6.06 39.81
N SER A 184 30.32 7.18 39.20
CA SER A 184 30.06 8.49 39.81
C SER A 184 28.59 8.87 39.63
N THR A 185 27.98 9.45 40.65
CA THR A 185 26.57 9.89 40.61
C THR A 185 26.33 10.91 39.50
N GLN A 186 27.32 11.76 39.20
CA GLN A 186 27.24 12.75 38.13
C GLN A 186 27.20 12.12 36.73
N SER A 187 27.95 11.03 36.47
CA SER A 187 27.90 10.39 35.15
C SER A 187 26.54 9.73 34.89
N LEU A 188 25.93 9.16 35.94
CA LEU A 188 24.60 8.56 35.87
C LEU A 188 23.50 9.58 35.58
N ILE A 189 23.60 10.78 36.16
CA ILE A 189 22.65 11.88 35.92
C ILE A 189 22.76 12.35 34.46
N ALA A 190 23.97 12.65 33.97
CA ALA A 190 24.17 13.10 32.59
C ALA A 190 23.71 12.07 31.55
N GLU A 191 23.91 10.77 31.82
CA GLU A 191 23.40 9.68 30.97
C GLU A 191 21.86 9.64 30.98
N SER A 192 21.26 9.75 32.17
CA SER A 192 19.80 9.75 32.32
C SER A 192 19.15 10.94 31.61
N GLU A 193 19.81 12.11 31.60
CA GLU A 193 19.39 13.28 30.82
C GLU A 193 19.45 13.02 29.30
N SER A 194 20.52 12.39 28.82
CA SER A 194 20.65 12.00 27.41
C SER A 194 19.57 11.00 26.98
N ILE A 195 19.26 10.01 27.83
CA ILE A 195 18.21 9.02 27.55
C ILE A 195 16.83 9.69 27.48
N ALA A 196 16.56 10.67 28.36
CA ALA A 196 15.33 11.43 28.34
C ALA A 196 15.17 12.20 27.01
N ASP A 197 16.26 12.80 26.51
CA ASP A 197 16.27 13.52 25.24
C ASP A 197 16.01 12.59 24.05
N ASP A 198 16.77 11.49 23.96
CA ASP A 198 16.62 10.48 22.90
C ASP A 198 15.21 9.87 22.88
N SER A 199 14.66 9.60 24.07
CA SER A 199 13.31 9.03 24.22
C SER A 199 12.24 10.01 23.74
N TYR A 200 12.38 11.28 24.12
CA TYR A 200 11.47 12.34 23.70
C TYR A 200 11.47 12.51 22.18
N GLU A 201 12.65 12.62 21.56
CA GLU A 201 12.74 12.74 20.12
C GLU A 201 12.18 11.50 19.40
N SER A 202 12.44 10.31 19.93
CA SER A 202 11.91 9.07 19.35
C SER A 202 10.39 9.04 19.39
N VAL A 203 9.77 9.39 20.52
CA VAL A 203 8.31 9.44 20.65
C VAL A 203 7.71 10.49 19.73
N MET A 204 8.31 11.68 19.62
CA MET A 204 7.82 12.71 18.71
C MET A 204 7.89 12.30 17.23
N ARG A 205 8.96 11.61 16.82
CA ARG A 205 9.04 11.03 15.47
C ARG A 205 7.98 9.95 15.24
N SER A 206 7.81 9.04 16.20
CA SER A 206 6.78 7.98 16.12
C SER A 206 5.37 8.55 16.08
N LEU A 207 5.09 9.61 16.83
CA LEU A 207 3.80 10.30 16.82
C LEU A 207 3.50 10.89 15.43
N ALA A 208 4.45 11.62 14.85
CA ALA A 208 4.31 12.18 13.50
C ALA A 208 4.08 11.08 12.44
N LEU A 209 4.79 9.96 12.56
CA LEU A 209 4.58 8.80 11.68
C LEU A 209 3.19 8.18 11.85
N ALA A 210 2.74 7.99 13.09
CA ALA A 210 1.44 7.42 13.39
C ALA A 210 0.31 8.31 12.83
N GLU A 211 0.41 9.64 13.00
CA GLU A 211 -0.55 10.60 12.44
C GLU A 211 -0.61 10.54 10.92
N ASN A 212 0.54 10.52 10.24
CA ASN A 212 0.63 10.38 8.79
C ASN A 212 0.03 9.04 8.33
N THR A 213 0.36 7.95 9.00
CA THR A 213 -0.16 6.62 8.62
C THR A 213 -1.66 6.52 8.81
N ARG A 214 -2.22 7.13 9.87
CA ARG A 214 -3.67 7.24 10.06
C ARG A 214 -4.33 8.01 8.90
N GLN A 215 -3.73 9.11 8.46
CA GLN A 215 -4.24 9.88 7.33
C GLN A 215 -4.20 9.08 6.02
N ILE A 216 -3.08 8.42 5.72
CA ILE A 216 -2.96 7.52 4.56
C ILE A 216 -4.01 6.41 4.62
N GLY A 217 -4.24 5.83 5.80
CA GLY A 217 -5.28 4.84 6.02
C GLY A 217 -6.68 5.36 5.70
N ALA A 218 -7.02 6.58 6.15
CA ALA A 218 -8.30 7.21 5.87
C ALA A 218 -8.50 7.47 4.36
N ASP A 219 -7.50 8.01 3.67
CA ASP A 219 -7.54 8.25 2.22
C ASP A 219 -7.65 6.93 1.43
N THR A 220 -7.01 5.87 1.93
CA THR A 220 -7.09 4.52 1.35
C THR A 220 -8.49 3.95 1.51
N LEU A 221 -9.11 4.09 2.69
CA LEU A 221 -10.47 3.63 2.94
C LEU A 221 -11.48 4.37 2.05
N GLU A 222 -11.33 5.69 1.86
CA GLU A 222 -12.15 6.46 0.90
C GLU A 222 -11.98 5.93 -0.53
N SER A 223 -10.74 5.62 -0.92
CA SER A 223 -10.43 5.07 -2.24
C SER A 223 -10.98 3.67 -2.45
N LEU A 224 -11.03 2.84 -1.39
CA LEU A 224 -11.67 1.53 -1.43
C LEU A 224 -13.19 1.67 -1.61
N GLY A 225 -13.86 2.55 -0.86
CA GLY A 225 -15.30 2.77 -1.04
C GLY A 225 -15.67 3.22 -2.47
N LYS A 226 -14.84 4.09 -3.08
CA LYS A 226 -15.01 4.47 -4.50
C LYS A 226 -14.85 3.29 -5.45
N GLN A 227 -13.93 2.36 -5.17
CA GLN A 227 -13.75 1.13 -5.95
C GLN A 227 -14.94 0.18 -5.76
N GLY A 228 -15.50 0.08 -4.56
CA GLY A 228 -16.71 -0.69 -4.28
C GLY A 228 -17.92 -0.20 -5.07
N ASP A 229 -18.12 1.12 -5.11
CA ASP A 229 -19.14 1.74 -5.97
C ASP A 229 -18.94 1.43 -7.46
N GLN A 230 -17.67 1.40 -7.92
CA GLN A 230 -17.36 1.02 -9.30
C GLN A 230 -17.68 -0.44 -9.58
N LEU A 231 -17.37 -1.35 -8.66
CA LEU A 231 -17.73 -2.77 -8.79
C LEU A 231 -19.23 -2.97 -8.84
N ARG A 232 -20.01 -2.26 -8.01
CA ARG A 232 -21.48 -2.31 -8.03
C ARG A 232 -22.05 -1.89 -9.38
N ARG A 233 -21.58 -0.77 -9.94
CA ARG A 233 -21.99 -0.34 -11.28
C ARG A 233 -21.68 -1.37 -12.37
N ILE A 234 -20.51 -2.01 -12.30
CA ILE A 234 -20.13 -3.04 -13.28
C ILE A 234 -21.02 -4.29 -13.12
N GLN A 235 -21.39 -4.67 -11.90
CA GLN A 235 -22.33 -5.77 -11.66
C GLN A 235 -23.72 -5.45 -12.23
N GLU A 236 -24.24 -4.23 -12.02
CA GLU A 236 -25.51 -3.78 -12.61
C GLU A 236 -25.48 -3.84 -14.15
N GLU A 237 -24.41 -3.32 -14.77
CA GLU A 237 -24.22 -3.41 -16.23
C GLU A 237 -24.15 -4.86 -16.72
N MET A 238 -23.59 -5.75 -15.90
CA MET A 238 -23.48 -7.18 -16.22
C MET A 238 -24.84 -7.88 -16.20
N ASP A 239 -25.69 -7.53 -15.22
CA ASP A 239 -27.07 -8.02 -15.13
C ASP A 239 -27.91 -7.54 -16.32
N ASP A 240 -27.75 -6.28 -16.73
CA ASP A 240 -28.38 -5.72 -17.94
C ASP A 240 -27.95 -6.48 -19.21
N ILE A 241 -26.66 -6.83 -19.32
CA ILE A 241 -26.15 -7.64 -20.44
C ILE A 241 -26.79 -9.02 -20.44
N GLU A 242 -26.95 -9.67 -19.29
CA GLU A 242 -27.63 -10.96 -19.20
C GLU A 242 -29.09 -10.85 -19.65
N GLU A 243 -29.82 -9.83 -19.19
CA GLU A 243 -31.22 -9.62 -19.61
C GLU A 243 -31.34 -9.37 -21.13
N LEU A 244 -30.45 -8.56 -21.68
CA LEU A 244 -30.39 -8.30 -23.11
C LEU A 244 -30.08 -9.57 -23.91
N GLN A 245 -29.17 -10.42 -23.43
CA GLN A 245 -28.88 -11.71 -24.05
C GLN A 245 -30.10 -12.64 -24.03
N ASP A 246 -30.82 -12.69 -22.91
CA ASP A 246 -32.06 -13.46 -22.78
C ASP A 246 -33.13 -13.02 -23.79
N ARG A 247 -33.30 -11.70 -23.96
CA ARG A 247 -34.20 -11.14 -24.97
C ARG A 247 -33.73 -11.47 -26.39
N ALA A 248 -32.44 -11.36 -26.67
CA ALA A 248 -31.84 -11.70 -27.95
C ALA A 248 -32.02 -13.19 -28.30
N ASP A 249 -31.85 -14.09 -27.33
CA ASP A 249 -32.05 -15.53 -27.52
C ASP A 249 -33.53 -15.87 -27.84
N ARG A 250 -34.49 -15.24 -27.15
CA ARG A 250 -35.93 -15.39 -27.47
C ARG A 250 -36.25 -14.87 -28.87
N SER A 251 -35.69 -13.71 -29.24
CA SER A 251 -35.83 -13.16 -30.59
C SER A 251 -35.24 -14.10 -31.65
N MET A 252 -34.03 -14.62 -31.43
CA MET A 252 -33.39 -15.59 -32.32
C MET A 252 -34.19 -16.88 -32.47
N ARG A 253 -34.78 -17.43 -31.39
CA ARG A 253 -35.69 -18.59 -31.46
C ARG A 253 -36.92 -18.28 -32.31
N THR A 254 -37.49 -17.08 -32.16
CA THR A 254 -38.66 -16.63 -32.93
C THR A 254 -38.32 -16.49 -34.42
N ILE A 255 -37.16 -15.92 -34.76
CA ILE A 255 -36.67 -15.80 -36.15
C ILE A 255 -36.37 -17.17 -36.77
N THR A 256 -35.98 -18.17 -35.97
CA THR A 256 -35.80 -19.56 -36.45
C THR A 256 -37.13 -20.27 -36.75
N SER A 257 -38.21 -19.82 -36.13
CA SER A 257 -39.54 -20.39 -36.25
C SER A 257 -40.25 -19.81 -37.49
N VAL A 258 -39.89 -20.33 -38.67
CA VAL A 258 -40.62 -20.08 -39.92
C VAL A 258 -42.09 -20.58 -39.86
N GLY A 259 -42.49 -21.34 -38.83
CA GLY A 259 -43.87 -21.79 -38.61
C GLY A 259 -44.75 -20.92 -37.68
N GLY A 260 -44.16 -20.14 -36.76
CA GLY A 260 -44.91 -19.41 -35.71
C GLY A 260 -45.43 -18.03 -36.12
N ALA A 261 -44.73 -17.32 -37.02
CA ALA A 261 -45.19 -16.04 -37.56
C ALA A 261 -46.39 -16.19 -38.51
N LEU A 262 -46.57 -17.39 -39.10
CA LEU A 262 -47.74 -17.71 -39.93
C LEU A 262 -48.96 -18.07 -39.08
N ALA A 263 -48.79 -18.84 -37.99
CA ALA A 263 -49.90 -19.26 -37.12
C ALA A 263 -50.63 -18.10 -36.43
N ASN A 264 -49.92 -17.02 -36.08
CA ASN A 264 -50.51 -15.85 -35.43
C ASN A 264 -51.25 -14.90 -36.40
N LYS A 265 -51.13 -15.10 -37.72
CA LYS A 265 -51.95 -14.42 -38.74
C LYS A 265 -53.25 -15.15 -39.07
N PHE A 266 -53.43 -16.40 -38.61
CA PHE A 266 -54.63 -17.21 -38.87
C PHE A 266 -55.48 -17.52 -37.62
N ALA A 267 -55.12 -17.00 -36.45
CA ALA A 267 -55.94 -17.14 -35.25
C ALA A 267 -57.13 -16.13 -35.28
N PRO A 268 -58.39 -16.58 -35.14
CA PRO A 268 -59.54 -15.69 -35.19
C PRO A 268 -59.58 -14.73 -33.99
N LYS A 269 -59.75 -13.43 -34.28
CA LYS A 269 -60.00 -12.36 -33.29
C LYS A 269 -61.22 -12.70 -32.44
N LYS A 270 -61.04 -12.92 -31.14
CA LYS A 270 -62.15 -12.96 -30.18
C LYS A 270 -62.51 -11.55 -29.74
N SER A 271 -63.80 -11.23 -29.81
CA SER A 271 -64.41 -9.91 -29.65
C SER A 271 -64.13 -9.25 -28.30
N ARG A 272 -63.95 -7.92 -28.34
CA ARG A 272 -64.17 -6.98 -27.24
C ARG A 272 -65.45 -7.31 -26.48
N ARG A 273 -65.38 -7.30 -25.16
CA ARG A 273 -66.51 -7.02 -24.27
C ARG A 273 -66.05 -6.01 -23.23
N ASP A 274 -66.66 -4.84 -23.27
CA ASP A 274 -66.51 -3.79 -22.27
C ASP A 274 -67.17 -4.24 -20.96
N HIS A 275 -66.53 -3.92 -19.82
CA HIS A 275 -67.22 -3.67 -18.57
C HIS A 275 -66.44 -2.67 -17.73
N VAL A 276 -67.23 -1.84 -17.07
CA VAL A 276 -66.93 -0.62 -16.32
C VAL A 276 -66.51 -0.94 -14.87
N THR A 277 -65.56 -0.13 -14.38
CA THR A 277 -65.21 0.33 -13.01
C THR A 277 -65.47 -0.52 -11.75
N LYS A 278 -64.44 -0.46 -10.88
CA LYS A 278 -64.38 -0.56 -9.40
C LYS A 278 -63.78 -1.85 -8.81
N GLY A 279 -62.71 -1.63 -8.04
CA GLY A 279 -62.66 -2.07 -6.64
C GLY A 279 -62.08 -3.46 -6.36
N ASP A 280 -61.15 -3.45 -5.41
CA ASP A 280 -60.67 -4.55 -4.57
C ASP A 280 -59.69 -5.60 -5.13
N LYS A 281 -58.53 -5.58 -4.47
CA LYS A 281 -57.80 -6.71 -3.88
C LYS A 281 -58.06 -8.08 -4.52
N MET A 282 -57.01 -8.66 -5.11
CA MET A 282 -56.31 -9.81 -4.52
C MET A 282 -55.27 -10.41 -5.47
N ARG A 283 -54.18 -10.86 -4.83
CA ARG A 283 -53.30 -11.99 -5.19
C ARG A 283 -52.38 -11.79 -6.39
N ASP A 284 -51.27 -11.13 -6.08
CA ASP A 284 -50.00 -11.44 -6.72
C ASP A 284 -49.53 -12.84 -6.26
N LYS A 285 -49.17 -13.67 -7.22
CA LYS A 285 -48.64 -15.02 -6.97
C LYS A 285 -47.12 -14.91 -6.95
N GLN A 286 -46.59 -14.85 -5.73
CA GLN A 286 -45.22 -15.15 -5.32
C GLN A 286 -44.42 -15.99 -6.34
N LYS A 287 -43.32 -15.43 -6.81
CA LYS A 287 -42.03 -16.12 -6.83
C LYS A 287 -41.26 -15.66 -5.59
N PRO A 288 -40.82 -16.54 -4.68
CA PRO A 288 -39.91 -16.14 -3.62
C PRO A 288 -38.49 -16.12 -4.19
N GLY A 289 -37.74 -15.05 -3.97
CA GLY A 289 -36.30 -15.08 -4.19
C GLY A 289 -35.70 -13.81 -4.76
N ARG A 290 -34.60 -13.42 -4.12
CA ARG A 290 -33.70 -12.28 -4.36
C ARG A 290 -34.00 -11.00 -3.61
N ASP A 291 -35.16 -10.38 -3.78
CA ASP A 291 -35.36 -9.03 -3.22
C ASP A 291 -35.33 -9.03 -1.68
N THR A 292 -35.95 -10.01 -1.02
CA THR A 292 -35.89 -10.16 0.44
C THR A 292 -34.50 -10.57 0.96
N ALA A 293 -33.69 -11.27 0.15
CA ALA A 293 -32.35 -11.68 0.56
C ALA A 293 -31.32 -10.54 0.38
N LEU A 294 -31.56 -9.64 -0.58
CA LEU A 294 -30.82 -8.39 -0.73
C LEU A 294 -31.19 -7.40 0.38
N GLU A 295 -32.47 -7.23 0.69
CA GLU A 295 -32.91 -6.39 1.82
C GLU A 295 -32.38 -6.93 3.17
N GLU A 296 -32.43 -8.25 3.41
CA GLU A 296 -31.84 -8.86 4.62
C GLU A 296 -30.31 -8.69 4.69
N ALA A 297 -29.61 -8.79 3.55
CA ALA A 297 -28.17 -8.56 3.49
C ALA A 297 -27.80 -7.08 3.68
N GLU A 298 -28.58 -6.15 3.14
CA GLU A 298 -28.42 -4.70 3.33
C GLU A 298 -28.75 -4.30 4.77
N GLU A 299 -29.77 -4.90 5.40
CA GLU A 299 -30.06 -4.71 6.82
C GLU A 299 -28.98 -5.29 7.74
N GLU A 300 -28.45 -6.49 7.44
CA GLU A 300 -27.30 -7.07 8.15
C GLU A 300 -26.04 -6.19 7.99
N GLU A 301 -25.80 -5.65 6.79
CA GLU A 301 -24.66 -4.77 6.53
C GLU A 301 -24.82 -3.42 7.24
N GLU A 302 -26.02 -2.83 7.25
CA GLU A 302 -26.34 -1.66 8.06
C GLU A 302 -26.20 -1.94 9.57
N GLU A 303 -26.62 -3.12 10.05
CA GLU A 303 -26.44 -3.51 11.46
C GLU A 303 -24.96 -3.72 11.79
N ARG A 304 -24.16 -4.29 10.89
CA ARG A 304 -22.69 -4.42 11.04
C ARG A 304 -22.00 -3.06 11.06
N ILE A 305 -22.42 -2.12 10.20
CA ILE A 305 -21.95 -0.73 10.19
C ILE A 305 -22.37 -0.01 11.49
N ARG A 306 -23.59 -0.24 12.00
CA ARG A 306 -24.05 0.30 13.29
C ARG A 306 -23.33 -0.33 14.48
N GLN A 307 -22.98 -1.62 14.42
CA GLN A 307 -22.18 -2.30 15.44
C GLN A 307 -20.72 -1.82 15.45
N HIS A 308 -20.11 -1.57 14.28
CA HIS A 308 -18.77 -0.96 14.19
C HIS A 308 -18.76 0.50 14.68
N LYS A 309 -19.81 1.28 14.40
CA LYS A 309 -19.98 2.63 14.98
C LYS A 309 -20.20 2.60 16.50
N ARG A 310 -20.86 1.55 17.04
CA ARG A 310 -21.06 1.35 18.49
C ARG A 310 -19.81 0.84 19.19
N SER A 311 -18.98 -0.01 18.56
CA SER A 311 -17.72 -0.47 19.14
C SER A 311 -16.66 0.63 19.19
N GLY A 312 -16.65 1.56 18.23
CA GLY A 312 -15.85 2.79 18.28
C GLY A 312 -16.22 3.74 19.43
N GLN A 313 -17.42 3.61 20.00
CA GLN A 313 -17.87 4.43 21.14
C GLN A 313 -17.54 3.79 22.51
N HIS A 314 -17.33 2.48 22.57
CA HIS A 314 -17.03 1.75 23.80
C HIS A 314 -15.52 1.53 24.07
N PHE A 315 -14.65 1.75 23.09
CA PHE A 315 -13.19 1.76 23.30
C PHE A 315 -12.60 3.11 23.70
N ARG A 316 -13.43 4.16 23.83
CA ARG A 316 -13.09 5.33 24.66
C ARG A 316 -13.18 4.95 26.14
N GLY A 317 -12.35 4.00 26.54
CA GLY A 317 -12.05 3.72 27.93
C GLY A 317 -11.61 5.03 28.57
N LYS A 318 -12.37 5.45 29.57
CA LYS A 318 -12.21 6.68 30.34
C LYS A 318 -10.80 6.73 30.96
N HIS A 319 -9.80 7.20 30.24
CA HIS A 319 -8.44 7.47 30.75
C HIS A 319 -8.35 8.84 31.45
N ASN A 320 -9.45 9.35 32.00
CA ASN A 320 -9.49 10.70 32.56
C ASN A 320 -9.14 10.83 34.06
N ASP A 321 -8.62 9.81 34.72
CA ASP A 321 -8.28 9.88 36.16
C ASP A 321 -6.90 9.29 36.53
N ARG A 322 -5.89 9.43 35.66
CA ARG A 322 -4.47 9.16 36.02
C ARG A 322 -3.57 10.40 36.06
N GLY A 323 -4.08 11.57 35.67
CA GLY A 323 -3.28 12.79 35.56
C GLY A 323 -2.69 13.30 36.89
N ASP A 324 -3.36 13.07 38.02
CA ASP A 324 -2.94 13.66 39.30
C ASP A 324 -1.92 12.81 40.06
N ARG A 325 -2.04 11.47 40.00
CA ARG A 325 -1.05 10.54 40.59
C ARG A 325 0.27 10.49 39.81
N SER A 326 0.19 10.61 38.48
CA SER A 326 1.36 10.56 37.60
C SER A 326 2.27 11.79 37.79
N SER A 327 1.69 12.98 37.99
CA SER A 327 2.47 14.21 38.14
C SER A 327 3.37 14.26 39.38
N ASN A 328 2.95 13.65 40.50
CA ASN A 328 3.75 13.54 41.72
C ASN A 328 4.83 12.45 41.61
N LEU A 329 4.54 11.37 40.89
CA LEU A 329 5.50 10.27 40.66
C LEU A 329 6.73 10.77 39.87
N TYR A 330 6.53 11.56 38.81
CA TYR A 330 7.65 12.12 38.04
C TYR A 330 8.51 13.10 38.85
N LYS A 331 7.87 13.83 39.77
CA LYS A 331 8.55 14.87 40.57
C LYS A 331 9.46 14.27 41.64
N GLU A 332 9.09 13.12 42.20
CA GLU A 332 9.91 12.40 43.18
C GLU A 332 10.99 11.55 42.51
N ASP A 333 10.63 10.73 41.52
CA ASP A 333 11.55 9.75 40.90
C ASP A 333 12.64 10.40 40.03
N PHE A 334 12.35 11.55 39.41
CA PHE A 334 13.26 12.24 38.49
C PHE A 334 13.82 13.56 39.04
N SER A 335 13.65 13.81 40.34
CA SER A 335 14.13 15.03 41.02
C SER A 335 15.64 15.32 40.83
N HIS A 336 16.43 14.29 40.53
CA HIS A 336 17.88 14.37 40.29
C HIS A 336 18.27 14.85 38.89
N LEU A 337 17.31 14.95 37.96
CA LEU A 337 17.49 15.41 36.60
C LEU A 337 17.21 16.91 36.47
N GLY A 338 17.81 17.54 35.45
CA GLY A 338 17.43 18.87 35.02
C GLY A 338 15.94 19.01 34.73
N GLN A 339 15.39 20.19 34.99
CA GLN A 339 13.97 20.50 34.78
C GLN A 339 13.52 20.26 33.33
N ASP A 340 14.41 20.49 32.36
CA ASP A 340 14.17 20.20 30.94
C ASP A 340 13.94 18.71 30.68
N SER A 341 14.81 17.83 31.20
CA SER A 341 14.67 16.38 31.07
C SER A 341 13.41 15.84 31.75
N GLN A 342 13.05 16.38 32.92
CA GLN A 342 11.78 16.03 33.58
C GLN A 342 10.56 16.38 32.72
N GLN A 343 10.58 17.56 32.10
CA GLN A 343 9.50 17.98 31.20
C GLN A 343 9.45 17.10 29.95
N LYS A 344 10.59 16.77 29.36
CA LYS A 344 10.69 15.84 28.22
C LYS A 344 10.16 14.45 28.56
N ILE A 345 10.46 13.90 29.73
CA ILE A 345 9.90 12.61 30.20
C ILE A 345 8.37 12.69 30.31
N LYS A 346 7.84 13.78 30.87
CA LYS A 346 6.39 13.99 30.99
C LYS A 346 5.71 14.10 29.63
N GLU A 347 6.31 14.82 28.68
CA GLU A 347 5.79 14.89 27.32
C GLU A 347 5.95 13.58 26.55
N THR A 348 6.97 12.78 26.87
CA THR A 348 7.17 11.43 26.33
C THR A 348 6.01 10.52 26.74
N ASP A 349 5.63 10.52 28.02
CA ASP A 349 4.50 9.73 28.52
C ASP A 349 3.18 10.11 27.82
N LYS A 350 2.88 11.41 27.75
CA LYS A 350 1.72 11.91 26.99
C LYS A 350 1.78 11.54 25.51
N GLY A 351 2.98 11.56 24.92
CA GLY A 351 3.19 11.18 23.53
C GLY A 351 2.90 9.70 23.30
N LEU A 352 3.29 8.82 24.23
CA LEU A 352 2.97 7.39 24.19
C LEU A 352 1.47 7.14 24.31
N ASP A 353 0.77 7.86 25.19
CA ASP A 353 -0.70 7.80 25.28
C ASP A 353 -1.35 8.17 23.94
N ARG A 354 -0.90 9.27 23.31
CA ARG A 354 -1.42 9.68 21.99
C ARG A 354 -1.11 8.66 20.88
N ILE A 355 0.07 8.05 20.91
CA ILE A 355 0.41 6.97 19.97
C ILE A 355 -0.54 5.78 20.20
N SER A 356 -0.85 5.44 21.45
CA SER A 356 -1.82 4.38 21.75
C SER A 356 -3.20 4.68 21.13
N ASP A 357 -3.70 5.91 21.29
CA ASP A 357 -4.97 6.33 20.69
C ASP A 357 -4.94 6.23 19.15
N LEU A 358 -3.85 6.68 18.52
CA LEU A 358 -3.67 6.58 17.07
C LEU A 358 -3.59 5.13 16.59
N LEU A 359 -2.97 4.23 17.36
CA LEU A 359 -2.91 2.81 17.04
C LEU A 359 -4.30 2.16 17.10
N ASP A 360 -5.14 2.56 18.05
CA ASP A 360 -6.53 2.13 18.11
C ASP A 360 -7.34 2.63 16.90
N ASP A 361 -7.15 3.88 16.48
CA ASP A 361 -7.74 4.41 15.24
C ASP A 361 -7.27 3.62 14.01
N MET A 362 -5.96 3.35 13.90
CA MET A 362 -5.40 2.58 12.79
C MET A 362 -5.92 1.14 12.76
N LYS A 363 -6.17 0.54 13.92
CA LYS A 363 -6.79 -0.79 14.01
C LYS A 363 -8.21 -0.77 13.46
N LEU A 364 -9.01 0.25 13.79
CA LEU A 364 -10.37 0.40 13.26
C LEU A 364 -10.33 0.55 11.73
N ILE A 365 -9.49 1.44 11.21
CA ILE A 365 -9.29 1.62 9.76
C ILE A 365 -8.86 0.30 9.10
N ALA A 366 -7.94 -0.45 9.71
CA ALA A 366 -7.48 -1.73 9.17
C ALA A 366 -8.60 -2.80 9.12
N LEU A 367 -9.48 -2.84 10.13
CA LEU A 367 -10.63 -3.72 10.13
C LEU A 367 -11.63 -3.33 9.03
N ASP A 368 -11.98 -2.04 8.93
CA ASP A 368 -12.90 -1.53 7.90
C ASP A 368 -12.36 -1.79 6.48
N MET A 369 -11.07 -1.52 6.25
CA MET A 369 -10.41 -1.85 4.97
C MET A 369 -10.44 -3.35 4.68
N GLY A 370 -10.25 -4.20 5.70
CA GLY A 370 -10.30 -5.65 5.55
C GLY A 370 -11.68 -6.15 5.13
N ASP A 371 -12.74 -5.61 5.74
CA ASP A 371 -14.12 -5.94 5.40
C ASP A 371 -14.49 -5.49 3.98
N GLU A 372 -14.14 -4.26 3.58
CA GLU A 372 -14.40 -3.74 2.22
C GLU A 372 -13.65 -4.57 1.15
N ILE A 373 -12.40 -4.94 1.41
CA ILE A 373 -11.63 -5.81 0.50
C ILE A 373 -12.25 -7.20 0.38
N ASN A 374 -12.74 -7.77 1.49
CA ASN A 374 -13.42 -9.06 1.46
C ASN A 374 -14.72 -9.01 0.65
N ASP A 375 -15.49 -7.93 0.76
CA ASP A 375 -16.68 -7.70 -0.07
C ASP A 375 -16.31 -7.57 -1.55
N HIS A 376 -15.31 -6.73 -1.88
CA HIS A 376 -14.78 -6.60 -3.24
C HIS A 376 -14.38 -7.94 -3.85
N ASN A 377 -13.68 -8.80 -3.09
CA ASN A 377 -13.26 -10.11 -3.56
C ASN A 377 -14.44 -11.00 -3.92
N ARG A 378 -15.49 -11.04 -3.08
CA ARG A 378 -16.72 -11.79 -3.36
C ARG A 378 -17.42 -11.27 -4.62
N ARG A 379 -17.53 -9.94 -4.76
CA ARG A 379 -18.13 -9.30 -5.94
C ARG A 379 -17.36 -9.60 -7.21
N LEU A 380 -16.03 -9.54 -7.16
CA LEU A 380 -15.16 -9.88 -8.28
C LEU A 380 -15.29 -11.34 -8.71
N GLU A 381 -15.43 -12.28 -7.77
CA GLU A 381 -15.66 -13.70 -8.10
C GLU A 381 -16.98 -13.90 -8.86
N ILE A 382 -18.06 -13.27 -8.40
CA ILE A 382 -19.36 -13.29 -9.07
C ILE A 382 -19.24 -12.68 -10.47
N LEU A 383 -18.68 -11.47 -10.54
CA LEU A 383 -18.54 -10.72 -11.79
C LEU A 383 -17.72 -11.51 -12.82
N ASN A 384 -16.63 -12.16 -12.40
CA ASN A 384 -15.78 -12.94 -13.30
C ASN A 384 -16.57 -14.12 -13.93
N ARG A 385 -17.36 -14.82 -13.12
CA ARG A 385 -18.23 -15.91 -13.61
C ARG A 385 -19.28 -15.41 -14.59
N ASP A 386 -19.88 -14.26 -14.29
CA ASP A 386 -20.95 -13.69 -15.11
C ASP A 386 -20.37 -13.19 -16.44
N ILE A 387 -19.21 -12.52 -16.43
CA ILE A 387 -18.45 -12.12 -17.63
C ILE A 387 -18.13 -13.34 -18.51
N ASP A 388 -17.62 -14.44 -17.94
CA ASP A 388 -17.32 -15.65 -18.70
C ASP A 388 -18.57 -16.23 -19.37
N THR A 389 -19.68 -16.25 -18.63
CA THR A 389 -20.98 -16.74 -19.15
C THR A 389 -21.46 -15.88 -20.30
N ALA A 390 -21.46 -14.55 -20.15
CA ALA A 390 -21.86 -13.64 -21.20
C ALA A 390 -20.95 -13.74 -22.43
N ASN A 391 -19.63 -13.85 -22.24
CA ASN A 391 -18.68 -13.98 -23.34
C ASN A 391 -18.94 -15.24 -24.16
N VAL A 392 -19.19 -16.38 -23.50
CA VAL A 392 -19.57 -17.63 -24.18
C VAL A 392 -20.89 -17.47 -24.93
N ARG A 393 -21.93 -16.92 -24.30
CA ARG A 393 -23.24 -16.70 -24.92
C ARG A 393 -23.15 -15.76 -26.12
N MET A 394 -22.47 -14.63 -26.01
CA MET A 394 -22.24 -13.70 -27.12
C MET A 394 -21.53 -14.36 -28.29
N LYS A 395 -20.47 -15.14 -28.05
CA LYS A 395 -19.77 -15.89 -29.11
C LYS A 395 -20.70 -16.86 -29.82
N GLN A 396 -21.55 -17.57 -29.08
CA GLN A 396 -22.54 -18.48 -29.67
C GLN A 396 -23.58 -17.72 -30.50
N THR A 397 -24.12 -16.61 -29.99
CA THR A 397 -25.08 -15.76 -30.71
C THR A 397 -24.47 -15.19 -31.99
N ASN A 398 -23.24 -14.70 -31.94
CA ASN A 398 -22.52 -14.21 -33.12
C ASN A 398 -22.31 -15.30 -34.17
N ARG A 399 -21.97 -16.54 -33.76
CA ARG A 399 -21.90 -17.68 -34.70
C ARG A 399 -23.26 -17.97 -35.34
N LYS A 400 -24.33 -18.06 -34.54
CA LYS A 400 -25.69 -18.29 -35.05
C LYS A 400 -26.16 -17.20 -36.02
N ILE A 401 -25.80 -15.94 -35.80
CA ILE A 401 -26.10 -14.84 -36.72
C ILE A 401 -25.30 -15.02 -38.02
N LYS A 402 -24.00 -15.31 -37.91
CA LYS A 402 -23.13 -15.51 -39.08
C LYS A 402 -23.56 -16.70 -39.94
N ASP A 403 -24.02 -17.79 -39.34
CA ASP A 403 -24.50 -18.98 -40.07
C ASP A 403 -25.87 -18.74 -40.77
N ARG A 404 -26.54 -17.60 -40.48
CA ARG A 404 -27.87 -17.25 -41.00
C ARG A 404 -27.86 -16.06 -41.97
N LEU A 405 -26.75 -15.34 -42.06
CA LEU A 405 -26.45 -14.36 -43.09
C LEU A 405 -25.72 -15.06 -44.24
#